data_AF-A0A1V8T6I6-F1
#
_entry.id   AF-A0A1V8T6I6-F1
#
_cell.length_a   1.000
_cell.length_b   1.000
_cell.length_c   1.000
_cell.angle_alpha   90.00
_cell.angle_beta   90.00
_cell.angle_gamma   90.00
#
_symmetry.space_group_name_H-M   'P 1'
#
loop_
_entity.id
_entity.type
_entity.pdbx_description
1 polymer ?
#
loop_
_entity_poly.entity_id
_entity_poly.type
_entity_poly.pdbx_seq_one_letter_code
_entity_poly.pdbx_strand_id
1 'polypeptide(L)'
;MSDLRRRVFGVGSPDSTPASSREHSPAPPRKDHGPSEYKVVPAAQLNKLTKQKKKGGGLQRRNAWMFGLGGLFGVLVAVLLASPNGSMDKLVELAGLQDMSLDSLFDVLPAGMIKDVQNLQSQEKKLVDYDSFSVGLHARSQGIEAKHPVIMIPGVISTGLESWGTEEQSRQYFRKRLWGSWSMMRALVLDKASWKRHIMLDKATGLDPPGIKLRAAQGFDAADFFITGYWIWNKILENLATIGYDPTNAFTAAYDWRLNYMNLEIRD
;
A
#
# COMPACT_ATOMS: atom_id res chain seq x y z
N MET A 1 30.12 -12.73 -51.25
CA MET A 1 29.82 -12.18 -49.90
C MET A 1 28.35 -12.42 -49.57
N SER A 2 27.92 -13.69 -49.61
CA SER A 2 26.51 -14.08 -49.76
C SER A 2 26.13 -15.28 -48.88
N ASP A 3 26.94 -15.56 -47.85
CA ASP A 3 26.77 -16.71 -46.94
C ASP A 3 26.32 -16.32 -45.52
N LEU A 4 25.97 -15.06 -45.27
CA LEU A 4 25.48 -14.60 -43.95
C LEU A 4 23.97 -14.41 -43.85
N ARG A 5 23.20 -14.74 -44.91
CA ARG A 5 21.72 -14.54 -44.95
C ARG A 5 20.89 -15.81 -44.95
N ARG A 6 21.47 -16.98 -44.65
CA ARG A 6 20.77 -18.28 -44.75
C ARG A 6 20.52 -19.01 -43.42
N ARG A 7 20.37 -18.27 -42.31
CA ARG A 7 19.97 -18.83 -41.01
C ARG A 7 18.66 -18.25 -40.43
N VAL A 8 17.90 -17.48 -41.20
CA VAL A 8 16.66 -16.82 -40.71
C VAL A 8 15.37 -17.52 -41.19
N PHE A 9 15.42 -18.42 -42.18
CA PHE A 9 14.22 -19.14 -42.64
C PHE A 9 14.52 -20.61 -42.92
N GLY A 10 14.11 -21.48 -41.99
CA GLY A 10 14.08 -22.94 -42.14
C GLY A 10 12.80 -23.47 -41.48
N VAL A 11 11.94 -24.06 -42.31
CA VAL A 11 10.62 -24.62 -41.96
C VAL A 11 10.73 -26.14 -41.83
N GLY A 12 10.16 -26.70 -40.74
CA GLY A 12 9.71 -28.10 -40.53
C GLY A 12 10.82 -29.12 -40.20
N SER A 13 10.77 -30.03 -39.21
CA SER A 13 9.78 -30.60 -38.25
C SER A 13 10.57 -31.48 -37.24
N PRO A 14 10.00 -32.28 -36.29
CA PRO A 14 8.83 -32.16 -35.42
C PRO A 14 9.20 -32.15 -33.91
N ASP A 15 8.23 -31.86 -33.04
CA ASP A 15 8.20 -32.17 -31.60
C ASP A 15 9.35 -31.74 -30.70
N SER A 16 9.33 -30.47 -30.29
CA SER A 16 9.86 -30.07 -28.98
C SER A 16 9.19 -28.78 -28.53
N THR A 17 7.92 -28.91 -28.13
CA THR A 17 7.27 -27.89 -27.31
C THR A 17 8.10 -27.75 -26.02
N PRO A 18 8.61 -26.56 -25.66
CA PRO A 18 9.21 -26.40 -24.34
C PRO A 18 8.11 -26.63 -23.31
N ALA A 19 8.35 -27.57 -22.38
CA ALA A 19 7.44 -27.82 -21.28
C ALA A 19 7.16 -26.50 -20.56
N SER A 20 5.88 -26.16 -20.40
CA SER A 20 5.44 -24.99 -19.67
C SER A 20 5.88 -25.14 -18.21
N SER A 21 7.02 -24.55 -17.85
CA SER A 21 7.44 -24.37 -16.46
C SER A 21 6.64 -23.24 -15.84
N ARG A 22 5.33 -23.43 -15.75
CA ARG A 22 4.43 -22.71 -14.85
C ARG A 22 4.07 -23.70 -13.77
N GLU A 23 4.95 -23.87 -12.79
CA GLU A 23 4.50 -24.40 -11.51
C GLU A 23 3.43 -23.44 -11.00
N HIS A 24 2.23 -23.98 -10.75
CA HIS A 24 1.15 -23.24 -10.16
C HIS A 24 1.62 -22.74 -8.79
N SER A 25 1.59 -21.42 -8.57
CA SER A 25 1.65 -20.86 -7.21
C SER A 25 0.62 -21.60 -6.36
N PRO A 26 0.96 -22.06 -5.14
CA PRO A 26 0.02 -22.78 -4.31
C PRO A 26 -1.14 -21.84 -3.98
N ALA A 27 -2.27 -22.08 -4.65
CA ALA A 27 -3.52 -21.45 -4.27
C ALA A 27 -3.84 -21.90 -2.84
N PRO A 28 -4.38 -21.01 -1.98
CA PRO A 28 -4.89 -21.44 -0.69
C PRO A 28 -5.88 -22.58 -0.92
N PRO A 29 -5.89 -23.62 -0.05
CA PRO A 29 -6.73 -24.78 -0.27
C PRO A 29 -8.18 -24.34 -0.47
N ARG A 30 -8.75 -24.72 -1.63
CA ARG A 30 -10.19 -24.61 -1.86
C ARG A 30 -10.86 -25.37 -0.73
N LYS A 31 -11.66 -24.67 0.08
CA LYS A 31 -12.62 -25.34 0.96
C LYS A 31 -13.63 -26.02 0.06
N ASP A 32 -13.42 -27.30 -0.19
CA ASP A 32 -14.41 -28.15 -0.84
C ASP A 32 -15.67 -28.15 0.02
N HIS A 33 -16.67 -27.37 -0.39
CA HIS A 33 -18.00 -27.40 0.16
C HIS A 33 -18.66 -28.70 -0.29
N GLY A 34 -18.49 -29.77 0.50
CA GLY A 34 -19.26 -31.01 0.36
C GLY A 34 -20.76 -30.76 0.48
N PRO A 35 -21.61 -31.64 -0.07
CA PRO A 35 -23.04 -31.40 -0.16
C PRO A 35 -23.68 -31.55 1.23
N SER A 36 -24.37 -30.49 1.65
CA SER A 36 -25.35 -30.48 2.76
C SER A 36 -24.83 -30.79 4.17
N GLU A 37 -24.17 -29.81 4.79
CA GLU A 37 -23.90 -29.82 6.24
C GLU A 37 -25.17 -29.40 7.02
N TYR A 38 -26.14 -30.31 7.17
CA TYR A 38 -27.21 -30.15 8.16
C TYR A 38 -26.93 -31.05 9.36
N LYS A 39 -26.81 -30.45 10.54
CA LYS A 39 -26.70 -31.18 11.80
C LYS A 39 -28.11 -31.41 12.34
N VAL A 40 -28.57 -32.66 12.35
CA VAL A 40 -29.88 -33.01 12.92
C VAL A 40 -29.80 -32.83 14.44
N VAL A 41 -30.57 -31.89 14.97
CA VAL A 41 -30.59 -31.57 16.41
C VAL A 41 -31.92 -32.03 17.01
N PRO A 42 -31.93 -32.70 18.18
CA PRO A 42 -33.15 -33.08 18.87
C PRO A 42 -34.05 -31.86 19.16
N ALA A 43 -35.38 -32.02 19.04
CA ALA A 43 -36.35 -30.93 19.17
C ALA A 43 -36.23 -30.14 20.50
N ALA A 44 -35.81 -30.81 21.58
CA ALA A 44 -35.57 -30.18 22.87
C ALA A 44 -34.36 -29.21 22.85
N GLN A 45 -33.30 -29.53 22.11
CA GLN A 45 -32.14 -28.65 21.94
C GLN A 45 -32.44 -27.51 20.97
N LEU A 46 -33.22 -27.76 19.92
CA LEU A 46 -33.70 -26.72 19.02
C LEU A 46 -34.47 -25.65 19.80
N ASN A 47 -35.42 -26.05 20.65
CA ASN A 47 -36.19 -25.13 21.49
C ASN A 47 -35.33 -24.31 22.46
N LYS A 48 -34.23 -24.87 22.99
CA LYS A 48 -33.26 -24.13 23.79
C LYS A 48 -32.52 -23.07 22.97
N LEU A 49 -32.06 -23.42 21.76
CA LEU A 49 -31.37 -22.50 20.85
C LEU A 49 -32.29 -21.38 20.36
N THR A 50 -33.56 -21.67 20.06
CA THR A 50 -34.55 -20.67 19.67
C THR A 50 -34.90 -19.71 20.81
N LYS A 51 -34.97 -20.22 22.06
CA LYS A 51 -35.13 -19.37 23.27
C LYS A 51 -33.91 -18.49 23.53
N GLN A 52 -32.69 -18.97 23.29
CA GLN A 52 -31.47 -18.15 23.39
C GLN A 52 -31.43 -17.03 22.35
N LYS A 53 -31.83 -17.30 21.09
CA LYS A 53 -31.90 -16.27 20.03
C LYS A 53 -32.90 -15.15 20.37
N LYS A 54 -34.03 -15.47 21.02
CA LYS A 54 -35.00 -14.45 21.48
C LYS A 54 -34.48 -13.55 22.62
N LYS A 55 -33.47 -13.96 23.39
CA LYS A 55 -32.83 -13.11 24.41
C LYS A 55 -31.82 -12.09 23.84
N GLY A 56 -31.45 -12.21 22.56
CA GLY A 56 -30.48 -11.32 21.89
C GLY A 56 -31.01 -9.92 21.49
N GLY A 57 -32.32 -9.67 21.60
CA GLY A 57 -32.93 -8.40 21.19
C GLY A 57 -32.48 -7.17 22.00
N GLY A 58 -31.82 -7.36 23.15
CA GLY A 58 -31.28 -6.27 23.97
C GLY A 58 -29.99 -5.65 23.42
N LEU A 59 -29.16 -6.42 22.70
CA LEU A 59 -27.88 -5.91 22.17
C LEU A 59 -28.08 -4.94 21.00
N GLN A 60 -29.06 -5.17 20.13
CA GLN A 60 -29.35 -4.28 19.00
C GLN A 60 -29.87 -2.91 19.47
N ARG A 61 -30.74 -2.87 20.50
CA ARG A 61 -31.21 -1.60 21.09
C ARG A 61 -30.09 -0.86 21.82
N ARG A 62 -29.20 -1.56 22.52
CA ARG A 62 -28.05 -0.95 23.20
C ARG A 62 -27.07 -0.35 22.19
N ASN A 63 -26.78 -1.07 21.11
CA ASN A 63 -25.87 -0.58 20.06
C ASN A 63 -26.48 0.59 19.28
N ALA A 64 -27.80 0.60 19.03
CA ALA A 64 -28.48 1.73 18.41
C ALA A 64 -28.46 3.00 19.28
N TRP A 65 -28.60 2.85 20.61
CA TRP A 65 -28.45 3.96 21.55
C TRP A 65 -27.01 4.47 21.63
N MET A 66 -26.02 3.57 21.64
CA MET A 66 -24.60 3.96 21.58
C MET A 66 -24.27 4.68 20.27
N PHE A 67 -24.84 4.25 19.14
CA PHE A 67 -24.65 4.92 17.85
C PHE A 67 -25.37 6.27 17.79
N GLY A 68 -26.57 6.37 18.37
CA GLY A 68 -27.31 7.64 18.48
C GLY A 68 -26.63 8.66 19.40
N LEU A 69 -26.20 8.23 20.58
CA LEU A 69 -25.43 9.07 21.53
C LEU A 69 -24.06 9.46 20.96
N GLY A 70 -23.38 8.53 20.29
CA GLY A 70 -22.11 8.80 19.60
C GLY A 70 -22.28 9.79 18.45
N GLY A 71 -23.35 9.66 17.66
CA GLY A 71 -23.69 10.63 16.62
C GLY A 71 -24.01 12.02 17.17
N LEU A 72 -24.79 12.10 18.26
CA LEU A 72 -25.12 13.36 18.91
C LEU A 72 -23.88 14.03 19.51
N PHE A 73 -22.99 13.25 20.15
CA PHE A 73 -21.72 13.72 20.66
C PHE A 73 -20.80 14.20 19.53
N GLY A 74 -20.73 13.47 18.42
CA GLY A 74 -19.95 13.87 17.24
C GLY A 74 -20.45 15.19 16.63
N VAL A 75 -21.76 15.39 16.55
CA VAL A 75 -22.35 16.66 16.09
C VAL A 75 -22.07 17.80 17.08
N LEU A 76 -22.15 17.53 18.38
CA LEU A 76 -21.90 18.54 19.43
C LEU A 76 -20.43 18.97 19.46
N VAL A 77 -19.50 18.02 19.28
CA VAL A 77 -18.09 18.28 19.07
C VAL A 77 -17.87 19.07 17.77
N ALA A 78 -18.50 18.69 16.67
CA ALA A 78 -18.39 19.43 15.40
C ALA A 78 -18.89 20.88 15.50
N VAL A 79 -19.99 21.14 16.22
CA VAL A 79 -20.54 22.49 16.43
C VAL A 79 -19.65 23.33 17.35
N LEU A 80 -19.13 22.74 18.43
CA LEU A 80 -18.17 23.42 19.32
C LEU A 80 -16.86 23.75 18.60
N LEU A 81 -16.45 22.92 17.64
CA LEU A 81 -15.23 23.09 16.84
C LEU A 81 -15.42 23.97 15.59
N ALA A 82 -16.65 24.13 15.10
CA ALA A 82 -16.97 25.03 13.98
C ALA A 82 -17.01 26.52 14.38
N SER A 83 -16.74 26.84 15.65
CA SER A 83 -16.67 28.23 16.11
C SER A 83 -15.46 28.97 15.49
N PRO A 84 -15.56 30.29 15.23
CA PRO A 84 -14.70 30.99 14.26
C PRO A 84 -13.22 31.13 14.67
N ASN A 85 -12.85 30.69 15.87
CA ASN A 85 -11.53 30.86 16.44
C ASN A 85 -10.70 29.57 16.26
N GLY A 86 -10.22 29.34 15.04
CA GLY A 86 -8.93 28.68 14.72
C GLY A 86 -8.60 27.31 15.35
N SER A 87 -9.58 26.47 15.69
CA SER A 87 -9.32 25.21 16.40
C SER A 87 -9.09 24.00 15.48
N MET A 88 -9.40 24.09 14.18
CA MET A 88 -9.19 22.98 13.25
C MET A 88 -7.72 22.68 12.98
N ASP A 89 -6.86 23.71 12.89
CA ASP A 89 -5.42 23.51 12.68
C ASP A 89 -4.78 22.81 13.88
N LYS A 90 -5.22 23.16 15.11
CA LYS A 90 -4.79 22.49 16.34
C LYS A 90 -5.28 21.05 16.45
N LEU A 91 -6.42 20.70 15.85
CA LEU A 91 -6.87 19.31 15.79
C LEU A 91 -6.13 18.49 14.74
N VAL A 92 -5.70 19.09 13.63
CA VAL A 92 -4.83 18.43 12.66
C VAL A 92 -3.46 18.14 13.27
N GLU A 93 -2.96 19.06 14.11
CA GLU A 93 -1.73 18.94 14.87
C GLU A 93 -1.86 17.96 16.05
N LEU A 94 -2.93 18.05 16.86
CA LEU A 94 -3.23 17.15 17.98
C LEU A 94 -3.62 15.75 17.54
N ALA A 95 -4.26 15.59 16.37
CA ALA A 95 -4.52 14.30 15.76
C ALA A 95 -3.27 13.70 15.08
N GLY A 96 -2.11 14.37 15.13
CA GLY A 96 -0.84 13.81 14.65
C GLY A 96 -0.85 13.39 13.18
N LEU A 97 -1.76 13.93 12.37
CA LEU A 97 -2.02 13.45 11.00
C LEU A 97 -0.90 13.80 9.99
N GLN A 98 0.15 14.48 10.44
CA GLN A 98 1.36 14.72 9.66
C GLN A 98 2.39 13.58 9.78
N ASP A 99 2.38 12.86 10.89
CA ASP A 99 3.30 11.74 11.19
C ASP A 99 2.50 10.68 11.96
N MET A 100 1.72 9.88 11.24
CA MET A 100 1.05 8.73 11.86
C MET A 100 2.09 7.66 12.17
N SER A 101 2.84 7.83 13.26
CA SER A 101 3.28 6.66 14.01
C SER A 101 2.04 6.08 14.69
N LEU A 102 1.77 4.79 14.46
CA LEU A 102 0.71 4.08 15.17
C LEU A 102 0.86 4.22 16.69
N ASP A 103 2.08 4.44 17.18
CA ASP A 103 2.40 4.64 18.60
C ASP A 103 1.69 5.85 19.20
N SER A 104 1.55 6.95 18.46
CA SER A 104 0.86 8.15 18.96
C SER A 104 -0.66 8.00 19.01
N LEU A 105 -1.23 7.06 18.24
CA LEU A 105 -2.65 6.70 18.36
C LEU A 105 -2.90 5.78 19.56
N PHE A 106 -1.93 4.97 19.99
CA PHE A 106 -2.08 4.10 21.15
C PHE A 106 -2.21 4.87 22.47
N ASP A 107 -1.47 5.97 22.61
CA ASP A 107 -1.40 6.75 23.85
C ASP A 107 -2.70 7.51 24.18
N VAL A 108 -3.58 7.71 23.21
CA VAL A 108 -4.84 8.46 23.37
C VAL A 108 -6.06 7.55 23.46
N LEU A 109 -5.91 6.23 23.31
CA LEU A 109 -7.02 5.29 23.31
C LEU A 109 -7.39 4.81 24.73
N PRO A 110 -8.70 4.77 25.08
CA PRO A 110 -9.15 4.21 26.36
C PRO A 110 -8.67 2.76 26.54
N ALA A 111 -8.28 2.38 27.76
CA ALA A 111 -7.70 1.07 28.09
C ALA A 111 -8.49 -0.16 27.62
N GLY A 112 -9.80 -0.01 27.39
CA GLY A 112 -10.65 -1.06 26.82
C GLY A 112 -10.39 -1.38 25.35
N MET A 113 -9.98 -0.40 24.52
CA MET A 113 -9.68 -0.61 23.10
C MET A 113 -8.23 -1.03 22.85
N ILE A 114 -7.31 -0.77 23.79
CA ILE A 114 -5.88 -1.10 23.64
C ILE A 114 -5.69 -2.59 23.38
N LYS A 115 -6.44 -3.46 24.07
CA LYS A 115 -6.38 -4.92 23.86
C LYS A 115 -6.89 -5.34 22.48
N ASP A 116 -7.92 -4.67 21.96
CA ASP A 116 -8.48 -4.98 20.64
C ASP A 116 -7.55 -4.51 19.52
N VAL A 117 -6.93 -3.34 19.66
CA VAL A 117 -5.92 -2.86 18.71
C VAL A 117 -4.65 -3.74 18.77
N GLN A 118 -4.20 -4.15 19.95
CA GLN A 118 -3.09 -5.12 20.08
C GLN A 118 -3.41 -6.46 19.41
N ASN A 119 -4.64 -6.96 19.57
CA ASN A 119 -5.06 -8.20 18.92
C ASN A 119 -5.13 -8.05 17.39
N LEU A 120 -5.66 -6.92 16.89
CA LEU A 120 -5.69 -6.61 15.45
C LEU A 120 -4.28 -6.49 14.86
N GLN A 121 -3.37 -5.77 15.52
CA GLN A 121 -1.97 -5.70 15.10
C GLN A 121 -1.30 -7.06 15.13
N SER A 122 -1.58 -7.90 16.13
CA SER A 122 -1.00 -9.24 16.19
C SER A 122 -1.50 -10.14 15.06
N GLN A 123 -2.76 -9.96 14.61
CA GLN A 123 -3.31 -10.67 13.47
C GLN A 123 -2.77 -10.13 12.15
N GLU A 124 -2.69 -8.81 11.98
CA GLU A 124 -2.07 -8.21 10.79
C GLU A 124 -0.60 -8.60 10.69
N LYS A 125 0.17 -8.54 11.78
CA LYS A 125 1.54 -9.04 11.81
C LYS A 125 1.62 -10.50 11.38
N LYS A 126 0.76 -11.38 11.90
CA LYS A 126 0.74 -12.81 11.51
C LYS A 126 0.28 -13.08 10.07
N LEU A 127 -0.53 -12.20 9.48
CA LEU A 127 -0.99 -12.32 8.09
C LEU A 127 0.03 -11.73 7.10
N VAL A 128 0.78 -10.71 7.51
CA VAL A 128 1.91 -10.15 6.76
C VAL A 128 3.15 -11.04 6.88
N ASP A 129 3.26 -11.83 7.95
CA ASP A 129 4.32 -12.82 8.22
C ASP A 129 4.14 -14.15 7.47
N TYR A 130 3.44 -14.16 6.32
CA TYR A 130 3.47 -15.29 5.40
C TYR A 130 4.83 -15.32 4.69
N ASP A 131 5.86 -15.64 5.48
CA ASP A 131 7.28 -15.77 5.19
C ASP A 131 7.77 -14.93 4.00
N SER A 132 7.75 -13.62 4.20
CA SER A 132 8.27 -12.59 3.29
C SER A 132 9.68 -12.88 2.75
N PHE A 133 10.47 -13.67 3.50
CA PHE A 133 11.84 -14.03 3.22
C PHE A 133 12.01 -15.48 2.73
N SER A 134 10.93 -16.27 2.67
CA SER A 134 10.97 -17.71 2.36
C SER A 134 11.77 -18.04 1.11
N VAL A 135 11.50 -17.32 0.01
CA VAL A 135 12.11 -17.57 -1.29
C VAL A 135 13.62 -17.30 -1.23
N GLY A 136 14.01 -16.22 -0.59
CA GLY A 136 15.39 -15.80 -0.45
C GLY A 136 16.17 -16.67 0.53
N LEU A 137 15.56 -17.07 1.65
CA LEU A 137 16.13 -18.05 2.59
C LEU A 137 16.30 -19.42 1.91
N HIS A 138 15.33 -19.84 1.09
CA HIS A 138 15.43 -21.05 0.30
C HIS A 138 16.58 -20.96 -0.73
N ALA A 139 16.68 -19.86 -1.47
CA ALA A 139 17.77 -19.60 -2.40
C ALA A 139 19.14 -19.65 -1.69
N ARG A 140 19.25 -18.99 -0.53
CA ARG A 140 20.45 -19.04 0.30
C ARG A 140 20.80 -20.45 0.75
N SER A 141 19.80 -21.27 1.10
CA SER A 141 20.02 -22.68 1.49
C SER A 141 20.57 -23.54 0.35
N GLN A 142 20.33 -23.13 -0.90
CA GLN A 142 20.92 -23.74 -2.10
C GLN A 142 22.32 -23.18 -2.44
N GLY A 143 22.86 -22.29 -1.60
CA GLY A 143 24.16 -21.65 -1.81
C GLY A 143 24.12 -20.46 -2.78
N ILE A 144 22.95 -19.89 -3.05
CA ILE A 144 22.82 -18.67 -3.86
C ILE A 144 23.23 -17.46 -3.02
N GLU A 145 24.14 -16.65 -3.57
CA GLU A 145 24.63 -15.42 -2.98
C GLU A 145 24.72 -14.29 -4.02
N ALA A 146 24.76 -13.04 -3.55
CA ALA A 146 24.93 -11.86 -4.38
C ALA A 146 26.29 -11.88 -5.10
N LYS A 147 26.27 -11.80 -6.43
CA LYS A 147 27.48 -11.87 -7.28
C LYS A 147 27.70 -10.61 -8.12
N HIS A 148 26.63 -10.04 -8.64
CA HIS A 148 26.67 -8.90 -9.55
C HIS A 148 25.78 -7.78 -9.01
N PRO A 149 26.17 -6.51 -9.15
CA PRO A 149 25.31 -5.41 -8.74
C PRO A 149 23.97 -5.44 -9.48
N VAL A 150 22.89 -5.11 -8.77
CA VAL A 150 21.53 -5.11 -9.32
C VAL A 150 21.03 -3.67 -9.42
N ILE A 151 20.57 -3.29 -10.61
CA ILE A 151 19.86 -2.02 -10.83
C ILE A 151 18.41 -2.34 -11.14
N MET A 152 17.51 -1.88 -10.28
CA MET A 152 16.07 -2.02 -10.43
C MET A 152 15.50 -0.74 -11.06
N ILE A 153 14.73 -0.91 -12.13
CA ILE A 153 14.04 0.18 -12.82
C ILE A 153 12.54 -0.06 -12.67
N PRO A 154 11.86 0.65 -11.75
CA PRO A 154 10.43 0.43 -11.52
C PRO A 154 9.58 0.79 -12.74
N GLY A 155 8.38 0.20 -12.84
CA GLY A 155 7.46 0.51 -13.93
C GLY A 155 6.76 1.87 -13.78
N VAL A 156 5.84 2.15 -14.72
CA VAL A 156 4.91 3.28 -14.62
C VAL A 156 4.17 3.22 -13.28
N ILE A 157 3.87 4.40 -12.69
CA ILE A 157 3.18 4.59 -11.41
C ILE A 157 3.83 3.94 -10.18
N SER A 158 4.99 3.30 -10.35
CA SER A 158 5.62 2.44 -9.34
C SER A 158 6.71 3.14 -8.51
N THR A 159 6.96 4.43 -8.78
CA THR A 159 7.83 5.27 -7.98
C THR A 159 7.02 6.35 -7.29
N GLY A 160 7.35 6.61 -6.03
CA GLY A 160 6.84 7.77 -5.29
C GLY A 160 7.30 9.07 -5.96
N LEU A 161 6.41 10.07 -5.98
CA LEU A 161 6.72 11.41 -6.48
C LEU A 161 6.63 12.40 -5.31
N GLU A 162 7.67 13.19 -5.11
CA GLU A 162 7.79 14.14 -4.00
C GLU A 162 7.91 15.59 -4.50
N SER A 163 7.31 16.51 -3.75
CA SER A 163 7.36 17.93 -4.09
C SER A 163 8.63 18.59 -3.54
N TRP A 164 9.27 19.36 -4.40
CA TRP A 164 10.45 20.19 -4.14
C TRP A 164 10.17 21.68 -4.39
N GLY A 165 8.90 22.05 -4.60
CA GLY A 165 8.49 23.44 -4.80
C GLY A 165 8.58 24.25 -3.51
N THR A 166 9.15 25.45 -3.59
CA THR A 166 9.30 26.38 -2.44
C THR A 166 8.33 27.56 -2.50
N GLU A 167 7.58 27.68 -3.60
CA GLU A 167 6.54 28.69 -3.79
C GLU A 167 5.37 28.47 -2.83
N GLU A 168 4.59 29.52 -2.57
CA GLU A 168 3.51 29.54 -1.58
C GLU A 168 2.54 28.36 -1.72
N GLN A 169 2.17 28.01 -2.97
CA GLN A 169 1.22 26.93 -3.26
C GLN A 169 1.81 25.53 -3.01
N SER A 170 3.13 25.37 -3.12
CA SER A 170 3.83 24.08 -3.00
C SER A 170 4.54 23.90 -1.66
N ARG A 171 4.75 24.98 -0.90
CA ARG A 171 5.54 25.00 0.34
C ARG A 171 4.99 24.04 1.39
N GLN A 172 3.68 23.92 1.52
CA GLN A 172 3.03 22.98 2.45
C GLN A 172 3.33 21.50 2.13
N TYR A 173 3.74 21.21 0.89
CA TYR A 173 4.08 19.88 0.39
C TYR A 173 5.58 19.68 0.20
N PHE A 174 6.42 20.63 0.58
CA PHE A 174 7.86 20.50 0.43
C PHE A 174 8.38 19.23 1.11
N ARG A 175 9.11 18.41 0.35
CA ARG A 175 9.61 17.07 0.70
C ARG A 175 8.54 16.05 1.12
N LYS A 176 7.27 16.30 0.81
CA LYS A 176 6.18 15.34 0.98
C LYS A 176 5.93 14.62 -0.34
N ARG A 177 5.67 13.31 -0.25
CA ARG A 177 5.23 12.50 -1.39
C ARG A 177 3.81 12.89 -1.78
N LEU A 178 3.59 13.29 -3.02
CA LEU A 178 2.27 13.57 -3.59
C LEU A 178 1.75 12.40 -4.44
N TRP A 179 2.56 11.34 -4.58
CA TRP A 179 2.17 10.06 -5.15
C TRP A 179 2.72 8.91 -4.29
N GLY A 180 1.88 7.94 -3.95
CA GLY A 180 2.28 6.76 -3.17
C GLY A 180 2.55 7.06 -1.69
N SER A 181 1.65 7.78 -1.02
CA SER A 181 1.80 8.10 0.40
C SER A 181 0.49 8.53 1.07
N TRP A 182 0.50 8.64 2.40
CA TRP A 182 -0.62 9.22 3.13
C TRP A 182 -0.80 10.72 2.86
N SER A 183 0.28 11.46 2.62
CA SER A 183 0.21 12.88 2.24
C SER A 183 -0.51 13.09 0.91
N MET A 184 -0.37 12.15 -0.04
CA MET A 184 -1.21 12.11 -1.25
C MET A 184 -2.69 11.94 -0.88
N MET A 185 -3.04 10.96 -0.05
CA MET A 185 -4.44 10.71 0.34
C MET A 185 -5.07 11.92 1.03
N ARG A 186 -4.35 12.55 1.95
CA ARG A 186 -4.76 13.79 2.60
C ARG A 186 -4.98 14.91 1.58
N ALA A 187 -4.04 15.11 0.66
CA ALA A 187 -4.14 16.15 -0.37
C ALA A 187 -5.31 15.88 -1.32
N LEU A 188 -5.54 14.63 -1.72
CA LEU A 188 -6.68 14.24 -2.56
C LEU A 188 -8.05 14.54 -1.92
N VAL A 189 -8.17 14.37 -0.61
CA VAL A 189 -9.42 14.59 0.14
C VAL A 189 -9.62 16.06 0.48
N LEU A 190 -8.59 16.73 1.00
CA LEU A 190 -8.71 18.09 1.53
C LEU A 190 -8.47 19.17 0.47
N ASP A 191 -7.64 18.90 -0.53
CA ASP A 191 -7.22 19.88 -1.54
C ASP A 191 -6.94 19.22 -2.91
N LYS A 192 -8.00 18.61 -3.46
CA LYS A 192 -7.94 17.91 -4.75
C LYS A 192 -7.42 18.79 -5.88
N ALA A 193 -7.76 20.08 -5.86
CA ALA A 193 -7.36 21.03 -6.90
C ALA A 193 -5.85 21.28 -6.88
N SER A 194 -5.27 21.51 -5.69
CA SER A 194 -3.84 21.68 -5.54
C SER A 194 -3.09 20.39 -5.85
N TRP A 195 -3.53 19.24 -5.34
CA TRP A 195 -2.92 17.95 -5.67
C TRP A 195 -2.89 17.70 -7.18
N LYS A 196 -4.02 17.93 -7.88
CA LYS A 196 -4.11 17.78 -9.34
C LYS A 196 -3.12 18.70 -10.05
N ARG A 197 -2.99 19.95 -9.60
CA ARG A 197 -2.05 20.92 -10.16
C ARG A 197 -0.60 20.46 -10.00
N HIS A 198 -0.25 19.84 -8.87
CA HIS A 198 1.09 19.30 -8.63
C HIS A 198 1.42 18.06 -9.47
N ILE A 199 0.43 17.19 -9.72
CA ILE A 199 0.63 15.95 -10.47
C ILE A 199 0.53 16.16 -11.99
N MET A 200 -0.19 17.17 -12.47
CA MET A 200 -0.30 17.41 -13.90
C MET A 200 0.99 17.97 -14.52
N LEU A 201 1.17 17.72 -15.81
CA LEU A 201 2.22 18.36 -16.62
C LEU A 201 1.67 19.60 -17.32
N ASP A 202 2.57 20.51 -17.65
CA ASP A 202 2.27 21.63 -18.52
C ASP A 202 1.93 21.13 -19.94
N LYS A 203 0.83 21.62 -20.50
CA LYS A 203 0.30 21.12 -21.78
C LYS A 203 1.13 21.53 -22.99
N ALA A 204 1.91 22.60 -22.88
CA ALA A 204 2.72 23.12 -23.99
C ALA A 204 4.14 22.53 -23.96
N THR A 205 4.76 22.46 -22.79
CA THR A 205 6.15 22.01 -22.64
C THR A 205 6.26 20.52 -22.31
N GLY A 206 5.23 19.92 -21.69
CA GLY A 206 5.30 18.55 -21.16
C GLY A 206 6.22 18.41 -19.93
N LEU A 207 6.55 19.52 -19.27
CA LEU A 207 7.35 19.58 -18.04
C LEU A 207 6.46 19.92 -16.83
N ASP A 208 7.07 20.06 -15.66
CA ASP A 208 6.37 20.53 -14.46
C ASP A 208 5.73 21.92 -14.71
N PRO A 209 4.50 22.17 -14.25
CA PRO A 209 3.87 23.48 -14.38
C PRO A 209 4.67 24.59 -13.68
N PRO A 210 4.56 25.85 -14.12
CA PRO A 210 5.22 26.97 -13.47
C PRO A 210 4.93 27.02 -11.97
N GLY A 211 6.00 27.12 -11.17
CA GLY A 211 5.96 27.20 -9.72
C GLY A 211 5.90 25.86 -8.98
N ILE A 212 5.77 24.75 -9.70
CA ILE A 212 5.79 23.40 -9.14
C ILE A 212 7.08 22.72 -9.52
N LYS A 213 7.67 22.00 -8.56
CA LYS A 213 8.79 21.10 -8.81
C LYS A 213 8.45 19.76 -8.19
N LEU A 214 8.31 18.73 -9.01
CA LEU A 214 8.05 17.37 -8.55
C LEU A 214 9.18 16.47 -9.01
N ARG A 215 9.72 15.63 -8.12
CA ARG A 215 10.81 14.72 -8.42
C ARG A 215 10.44 13.30 -8.00
N ALA A 216 11.06 12.32 -8.66
CA ALA A 216 10.98 10.96 -8.17
C ALA A 216 11.68 10.85 -6.82
N ALA A 217 11.01 10.23 -5.85
CA ALA A 217 11.66 9.81 -4.62
C ALA A 217 12.85 8.90 -4.96
N GLN A 218 13.87 8.91 -4.11
CA GLN A 218 15.13 8.19 -4.36
C GLN A 218 15.29 7.00 -3.40
N GLY A 219 16.09 6.02 -3.83
CA GLY A 219 16.40 4.83 -3.03
C GLY A 219 15.30 3.77 -3.03
N PHE A 220 15.44 2.75 -2.16
CA PHE A 220 14.51 1.62 -2.09
C PHE A 220 13.09 2.03 -1.67
N ASP A 221 12.98 2.98 -0.74
CA ASP A 221 11.71 3.51 -0.25
C ASP A 221 10.88 4.20 -1.37
N ALA A 222 11.51 4.57 -2.49
CA ALA A 222 10.79 5.09 -3.64
C ALA A 222 9.87 4.06 -4.32
N ALA A 223 10.18 2.76 -4.21
CA ALA A 223 9.51 1.68 -4.92
C ALA A 223 9.05 0.53 -3.99
N ASP A 224 9.26 0.65 -2.68
CA ASP A 224 9.00 -0.39 -1.69
C ASP A 224 7.48 -0.68 -1.58
N PHE A 225 6.75 0.34 -1.14
CA PHE A 225 5.29 0.34 -0.99
C PHE A 225 4.68 1.51 -1.75
N PHE A 226 3.49 1.29 -2.33
CA PHE A 226 2.68 2.39 -2.83
C PHE A 226 1.94 3.09 -1.69
N ILE A 227 1.26 2.30 -0.86
CA ILE A 227 0.58 2.71 0.37
C ILE A 227 0.66 1.54 1.34
N THR A 228 0.36 1.77 2.62
CA THR A 228 0.28 0.69 3.61
C THR A 228 -0.61 -0.45 3.10
N GLY A 229 -0.08 -1.67 3.09
CA GLY A 229 -0.77 -2.88 2.62
C GLY A 229 -0.70 -3.13 1.10
N TYR A 230 -0.13 -2.21 0.31
CA TYR A 230 0.12 -2.42 -1.12
C TYR A 230 1.63 -2.35 -1.41
N TRP A 231 2.25 -3.52 -1.46
CA TRP A 231 3.66 -3.67 -1.82
C TRP A 231 3.84 -3.61 -3.34
N ILE A 232 4.92 -2.95 -3.78
CA ILE A 232 5.32 -2.97 -5.19
C ILE A 232 6.58 -3.84 -5.30
N TRP A 233 7.72 -3.36 -4.79
CA TRP A 233 9.00 -4.09 -4.83
C TRP A 233 9.42 -4.65 -3.47
N ASN A 234 8.69 -4.38 -2.38
CA ASN A 234 9.06 -4.82 -1.03
C ASN A 234 9.43 -6.30 -0.94
N LYS A 235 8.59 -7.19 -1.49
CA LYS A 235 8.87 -8.63 -1.46
C LYS A 235 10.12 -9.01 -2.23
N ILE A 236 10.43 -8.30 -3.31
CA ILE A 236 11.65 -8.52 -4.08
C ILE A 236 12.86 -8.04 -3.27
N LEU A 237 12.78 -6.86 -2.68
CA LEU A 237 13.84 -6.28 -1.83
C LEU A 237 14.13 -7.15 -0.61
N GLU A 238 13.09 -7.61 0.09
CA GLU A 238 13.21 -8.51 1.24
C GLU A 238 13.94 -9.80 0.87
N ASN A 239 13.58 -10.45 -0.24
CA ASN A 239 14.23 -11.69 -0.67
C ASN A 239 15.65 -11.45 -1.21
N LEU A 240 15.90 -10.37 -1.95
CA LEU A 240 17.26 -10.01 -2.38
C LEU A 240 18.18 -9.74 -1.19
N ALA A 241 17.66 -9.13 -0.12
CA ALA A 241 18.43 -8.87 1.09
C ALA A 241 18.94 -10.16 1.76
N THR A 242 18.13 -11.23 1.73
CA THR A 242 18.54 -12.52 2.34
C THR A 242 19.75 -13.17 1.68
N ILE A 243 19.97 -12.92 0.39
CA ILE A 243 21.11 -13.45 -0.38
C ILE A 243 22.28 -12.47 -0.45
N GLY A 244 22.23 -11.36 0.31
CA GLY A 244 23.34 -10.42 0.47
C GLY A 244 23.27 -9.17 -0.40
N TYR A 245 22.10 -8.81 -0.93
CA TYR A 245 21.92 -7.49 -1.55
C TYR A 245 21.55 -6.42 -0.52
N ASP A 246 22.17 -5.25 -0.64
CA ASP A 246 21.94 -4.11 0.24
C ASP A 246 22.14 -2.81 -0.57
N PRO A 247 22.00 -1.60 0.01
CA PRO A 247 22.18 -0.34 -0.72
C PRO A 247 23.59 -0.14 -1.33
N THR A 248 24.58 -0.98 -1.00
CA THR A 248 25.94 -0.87 -1.52
C THR A 248 26.13 -1.60 -2.86
N ASN A 249 25.35 -2.66 -3.10
CA ASN A 249 25.42 -3.49 -4.31
C ASN A 249 24.09 -3.61 -5.06
N ALA A 250 23.03 -2.98 -4.57
CA ALA A 250 21.75 -2.84 -5.26
C ALA A 250 21.28 -1.39 -5.26
N PHE A 251 20.70 -0.96 -6.39
CA PHE A 251 20.22 0.41 -6.59
C PHE A 251 18.84 0.42 -7.24
N THR A 252 17.98 1.35 -6.84
CA THR A 252 16.70 1.61 -7.51
C THR A 252 16.80 2.89 -8.31
N ALA A 253 16.79 2.77 -9.63
CA ALA A 253 16.77 3.89 -10.56
C ALA A 253 15.34 4.42 -10.71
N ALA A 254 14.86 5.09 -9.67
CA ALA A 254 13.56 5.73 -9.67
C ALA A 254 13.55 6.94 -10.62
N TYR A 255 12.49 7.04 -11.43
CA TYR A 255 12.28 8.14 -12.37
C TYR A 255 10.84 8.64 -12.30
N ASP A 256 10.61 9.82 -12.86
CA ASP A 256 9.28 10.38 -13.00
C ASP A 256 8.59 9.79 -14.23
N TRP A 257 7.74 8.79 -13.98
CA TRP A 257 7.02 8.05 -15.01
C TRP A 257 5.98 8.89 -15.78
N ARG A 258 5.74 10.14 -15.40
CA ARG A 258 4.85 11.05 -16.13
C ARG A 258 5.52 11.60 -17.40
N LEU A 259 6.84 11.76 -17.38
CA LEU A 259 7.59 12.42 -18.45
C LEU A 259 8.06 11.43 -19.51
N ASN A 260 8.24 11.92 -20.73
CA ASN A 260 8.99 11.18 -21.76
C ASN A 260 10.51 11.24 -21.45
N TYR A 261 11.29 10.34 -22.05
CA TYR A 261 12.73 10.24 -21.79
C TYR A 261 13.50 11.52 -22.10
N MET A 262 13.19 12.21 -23.20
CA MET A 262 13.87 13.47 -23.57
C MET A 262 13.60 14.59 -22.55
N ASN A 263 12.38 14.67 -22.03
CA ASN A 263 11.99 15.66 -21.04
C ASN A 263 12.60 15.36 -19.67
N LEU A 264 12.89 14.09 -19.36
CA LEU A 264 13.66 13.73 -18.16
C LEU A 264 15.09 14.28 -18.28
N GLU A 265 15.78 14.06 -19.41
CA GLU A 265 17.15 14.57 -19.63
C GLU A 265 17.25 16.10 -19.60
N ILE A 266 16.19 16.81 -20.03
CA ILE A 266 16.16 18.28 -19.98
C ILE A 266 15.95 18.78 -18.55
N ARG A 267 15.20 18.05 -17.72
CA ARG A 267 14.76 18.51 -16.40
C ARG A 267 15.72 18.12 -15.28
N ASP A 268 16.29 16.91 -15.34
CA ASP A 268 17.06 16.24 -14.28
C ASP A 268 18.52 16.04 -14.70
#